data_AF-A0A7H0F1I2-F1
#
_entry.id   AF-A0A7H0F1I2-F1
#
_cell.length_a   1.000
_cell.length_b   1.000
_cell.length_c   1.000
_cell.angle_alpha   90.00
_cell.angle_beta   90.00
_cell.angle_gamma   90.00
#
_symmetry.space_group_name_H-M   'P 1'
#
loop_
_entity.id
_entity.type
_entity.pdbx_description
1 polymer ?
#
loop_
_entity_poly.entity_id
_entity_poly.type
_entity_poly.pdbx_seq_one_letter_code
_entity_poly.pdbx_strand_id
1 'polypeptide(L)'
;MTVHFYNSPYEVEVEKDLTIRKQLLDIIIIKRYKDSGFNLYPAGLENMSKYNLISYKSIHESFTVWSLMELIGHYVNYRKQTSKSLSNLLPEEDYRLYGLTTHEPTQLMGRLKWKTVSEGVYDIECVTMNVRLIVLSKIPKSANNELWRLFSARAEVVEEAISHYQESYRKSEYSILMQQLYEFYLKEKLPMTYTLEQFKKDFVISHLREIPTGEVLKQYSLEEIKQYSPKELLKQYSPQDLVEGLSPETLQHLAVILSQLGVNQIKNQEQ
;
A
#
# COMPACT_ATOMS: atom_id res chain seq x y z
N MET A 1 0.69 45.66 -23.14
CA MET A 1 -0.51 44.80 -23.13
C MET A 1 -1.51 45.25 -22.08
N THR A 2 -1.20 45.16 -20.78
CA THR A 2 -2.08 45.59 -19.67
C THR A 2 -2.75 46.97 -19.87
N VAL A 3 -1.97 47.99 -20.27
CA VAL A 3 -2.46 49.36 -20.56
C VAL A 3 -3.58 49.42 -21.62
N HIS A 4 -3.65 48.48 -22.55
CA HIS A 4 -4.69 48.45 -23.60
C HIS A 4 -6.08 48.12 -23.05
N PHE A 5 -6.15 47.43 -21.90
CA PHE A 5 -7.40 47.02 -21.25
C PHE A 5 -7.86 48.02 -20.17
N TYR A 6 -7.16 49.14 -19.99
CA TYR A 6 -7.57 50.21 -19.09
C TYR A 6 -8.91 50.83 -19.56
N ASN A 7 -9.88 50.97 -18.65
CA ASN A 7 -11.27 51.35 -18.95
C ASN A 7 -12.02 50.42 -19.93
N SER A 8 -11.54 49.19 -20.13
CA SER A 8 -12.27 48.13 -20.84
C SER A 8 -13.12 47.30 -19.84
N PRO A 9 -14.05 46.43 -20.29
CA PRO A 9 -14.81 45.55 -19.41
C PRO A 9 -13.99 44.34 -18.89
N TYR A 10 -12.67 44.31 -19.10
CA TYR A 10 -11.79 43.22 -18.69
C TYR A 10 -10.96 43.60 -17.47
N GLU A 11 -11.03 42.76 -16.43
CA GLU A 11 -10.09 42.80 -15.31
C GLU A 11 -8.74 42.20 -15.74
N VAL A 12 -7.63 42.83 -15.31
CA VAL A 12 -6.27 42.41 -15.66
C VAL A 12 -5.54 41.99 -14.40
N GLU A 13 -5.58 40.69 -14.10
CA GLU A 13 -4.69 40.08 -13.11
C GLU A 13 -3.31 39.81 -13.72
N VAL A 14 -2.27 39.93 -12.89
CA VAL A 14 -0.90 39.48 -13.21
C VAL A 14 -0.70 38.03 -12.72
N GLU A 15 0.55 37.56 -12.65
CA GLU A 15 0.86 36.21 -12.15
C GLU A 15 0.19 35.93 -10.79
N LYS A 16 -0.56 34.83 -10.73
CA LYS A 16 -1.43 34.46 -9.62
C LYS A 16 -1.24 32.99 -9.27
N ASP A 17 -1.07 32.70 -7.99
CA ASP A 17 -1.07 31.32 -7.51
C ASP A 17 -2.50 30.75 -7.61
N LEU A 18 -2.66 29.69 -8.39
CA LEU A 18 -3.93 29.00 -8.63
C LEU A 18 -4.17 27.83 -7.65
N THR A 19 -3.30 27.66 -6.64
CA THR A 19 -3.36 26.57 -5.66
C THR A 19 -4.51 26.77 -4.65
N ILE A 20 -5.75 26.48 -5.05
CA ILE A 20 -6.96 26.59 -4.20
C ILE A 20 -6.87 25.66 -2.97
N ARG A 21 -6.28 24.47 -3.14
CA ARG A 21 -5.89 23.54 -2.07
C ARG A 21 -4.59 22.87 -2.47
N LYS A 22 -3.81 22.43 -1.48
CA LYS A 22 -2.65 21.55 -1.73
C LYS A 22 -3.15 20.22 -2.29
N GLN A 23 -3.10 20.08 -3.61
CA GLN A 23 -3.37 18.80 -4.29
C GLN A 23 -2.28 17.81 -3.87
N LEU A 24 -2.63 16.95 -2.91
CA LEU A 24 -1.90 15.71 -2.69
C LEU A 24 -2.22 14.80 -3.88
N LEU A 25 -1.20 14.11 -4.40
CA LEU A 25 -1.29 13.50 -5.73
C LEU A 25 -2.39 12.43 -5.82
N ASP A 26 -3.39 12.66 -6.68
CA ASP A 26 -4.25 11.62 -7.29
C ASP A 26 -3.48 10.78 -8.34
N ILE A 27 -2.15 10.75 -8.22
CA ILE A 27 -1.19 10.24 -9.19
C ILE A 27 -0.09 9.48 -8.46
N ILE A 28 0.08 8.20 -8.82
CA ILE A 28 1.23 7.41 -8.38
C ILE A 28 2.41 7.75 -9.28
N ILE A 29 3.57 8.05 -8.69
CA ILE A 29 4.82 8.30 -9.42
C ILE A 29 5.79 7.15 -9.19
N ILE A 30 6.10 6.39 -10.24
CA ILE A 30 7.08 5.30 -10.19
C ILE A 30 8.38 5.72 -10.88
N LYS A 31 9.49 5.65 -10.14
CA LYS A 31 10.83 5.97 -10.61
C LYS A 31 11.65 4.71 -10.84
N ARG A 32 12.32 4.63 -11.99
CA ARG A 32 13.35 3.61 -12.25
C ARG A 32 14.69 4.11 -11.70
N TYR A 33 15.19 3.48 -10.64
CA TYR A 33 16.47 3.83 -10.00
C TYR A 33 17.66 2.99 -10.48
N LYS A 34 17.40 1.79 -11.00
CA LYS A 34 18.37 0.88 -11.60
C LYS A 34 17.66 -0.02 -12.60
N ASP A 35 18.35 -0.46 -13.63
CA ASP A 35 17.88 -1.57 -14.45
C ASP A 35 18.07 -2.88 -13.67
N SER A 36 16.96 -3.53 -13.36
CA SER A 36 16.90 -4.73 -12.51
C SER A 36 16.80 -6.03 -13.30
N GLY A 37 16.72 -5.96 -14.63
CA GLY A 37 16.31 -7.10 -15.48
C GLY A 37 14.87 -7.55 -15.23
N PHE A 38 14.06 -6.73 -14.54
CA PHE A 38 12.66 -7.03 -14.29
C PHE A 38 11.87 -6.94 -15.61
N ASN A 39 11.39 -8.09 -16.08
CA ASN A 39 10.69 -8.24 -17.36
C ASN A 39 9.20 -8.60 -17.17
N LEU A 40 8.73 -8.76 -15.92
CA LEU A 40 7.38 -9.26 -15.62
C LEU A 40 6.39 -8.11 -15.38
N TYR A 41 6.19 -7.27 -16.40
CA TYR A 41 5.27 -6.14 -16.33
C TYR A 41 3.80 -6.60 -16.50
N PRO A 42 2.86 -6.04 -15.71
CA PRO A 42 1.43 -6.10 -16.02
C PRO A 42 1.12 -5.42 -17.36
N ALA A 43 0.07 -5.90 -18.03
CA ALA A 43 -0.34 -5.43 -19.35
C ALA A 43 -0.46 -3.89 -19.40
N GLY A 44 0.26 -3.27 -20.31
CA GLY A 44 0.34 -1.82 -20.51
C GLY A 44 1.55 -1.14 -19.86
N LEU A 45 2.21 -1.72 -18.86
CA LEU A 45 3.39 -1.12 -18.19
C LEU A 45 4.74 -1.52 -18.83
N GLU A 46 4.75 -2.26 -19.93
CA GLU A 46 5.98 -2.76 -20.57
C GLU A 46 6.87 -1.64 -21.13
N ASN A 47 6.28 -0.46 -21.39
CA ASN A 47 6.98 0.72 -21.94
C ASN A 47 7.45 1.73 -20.87
N MET A 48 7.42 1.36 -19.58
CA MET A 48 7.80 2.24 -18.46
C MET A 48 9.21 2.81 -18.61
N SER A 49 9.32 4.13 -18.52
CA SER A 49 10.57 4.87 -18.61
C SER A 49 11.14 5.17 -17.21
N LYS A 50 11.97 6.20 -17.09
CA LYS A 50 12.63 6.63 -15.85
C LYS A 50 11.65 7.25 -14.84
N TYR A 51 10.68 8.02 -15.32
CA TYR A 51 9.60 8.61 -14.53
C TYR A 51 8.25 8.18 -15.13
N ASN A 52 7.36 7.64 -14.30
CA ASN A 52 6.08 7.11 -14.75
C ASN A 52 4.99 7.71 -13.86
N LEU A 53 4.06 8.47 -14.45
CA LEU A 53 2.96 9.12 -13.73
C LEU A 53 1.67 8.39 -14.08
N ILE A 54 0.97 7.91 -13.06
CA ILE A 54 -0.21 7.06 -13.19
C ILE A 54 -1.38 7.74 -12.47
N SER A 55 -2.35 8.27 -13.21
CA SER A 55 -3.62 8.73 -12.63
C SER A 55 -4.62 7.58 -12.68
N TYR A 56 -5.28 7.28 -11.55
CA TYR A 56 -6.29 6.23 -11.44
C TYR A 56 -7.68 6.84 -11.24
N LYS A 57 -8.67 6.25 -11.92
CA LYS A 57 -10.10 6.55 -11.74
C LYS A 57 -10.84 5.28 -11.36
N SER A 58 -11.45 5.34 -10.17
CA SER A 58 -12.10 4.23 -9.48
C SER A 58 -13.39 3.79 -10.19
N ILE A 59 -14.05 2.77 -9.64
CA ILE A 59 -15.32 2.24 -10.14
C ILE A 59 -16.43 3.30 -10.30
N HIS A 60 -16.37 4.39 -9.54
CA HIS A 60 -17.37 5.49 -9.58
C HIS A 60 -16.96 6.68 -10.46
N GLU A 61 -15.72 6.70 -10.96
CA GLU A 61 -15.20 7.81 -11.76
C GLU A 61 -14.79 7.36 -13.16
N SER A 62 -15.25 8.07 -14.18
CA SER A 62 -14.76 7.89 -15.55
C SER A 62 -13.45 8.66 -15.75
N PHE A 63 -12.50 8.09 -16.49
CA PHE A 63 -11.34 8.85 -16.96
C PHE A 63 -11.78 9.81 -18.08
N THR A 64 -11.77 11.12 -17.80
CA THR A 64 -12.30 12.14 -18.72
C THR A 64 -11.20 12.89 -19.45
N VAL A 65 -11.58 13.72 -20.45
CA VAL A 65 -10.66 14.69 -21.08
C VAL A 65 -10.07 15.64 -20.03
N TRP A 66 -10.83 15.99 -18.99
CA TRP A 66 -10.34 16.81 -17.88
C TRP A 66 -9.25 16.07 -17.10
N SER A 67 -9.48 14.82 -16.70
CA SER A 67 -8.49 13.99 -16.00
C SER A 67 -7.21 13.76 -16.80
N LEU A 68 -7.33 13.66 -18.13
CA LEU A 68 -6.20 13.62 -19.05
C LEU A 68 -5.39 14.93 -19.04
N MET A 69 -6.07 16.09 -19.07
CA MET A 69 -5.42 17.40 -19.01
C MET A 69 -4.78 17.67 -17.64
N GLU A 70 -5.40 17.23 -16.55
CA GLU A 70 -4.82 17.25 -15.20
C GLU A 70 -3.53 16.44 -15.15
N LEU A 71 -3.52 15.18 -15.63
CA LEU A 71 -2.33 14.33 -15.69
C LEU A 71 -1.19 14.97 -16.51
N ILE A 72 -1.51 15.62 -17.65
CA ILE A 72 -0.52 16.36 -18.45
C ILE A 72 0.01 17.59 -17.69
N GLY A 73 -0.86 18.33 -17.00
CA GLY A 73 -0.46 19.46 -16.14
C GLY A 73 0.46 19.04 -14.99
N HIS A 74 0.14 17.94 -14.32
CA HIS A 74 0.99 17.33 -13.31
C HIS A 74 2.33 16.87 -13.88
N TYR A 75 2.37 16.28 -15.08
CA TYR A 75 3.62 15.99 -15.79
C TYR A 75 4.48 17.24 -16.02
N VAL A 76 3.90 18.33 -16.55
CA VAL A 76 4.64 19.58 -16.81
C VAL A 76 5.25 20.12 -15.52
N ASN A 77 4.47 20.16 -14.44
CA ASN A 77 4.95 20.62 -13.14
C ASN A 77 6.00 19.67 -12.53
N TYR A 78 5.82 18.36 -12.69
CA TYR A 78 6.75 17.36 -12.17
C TYR A 78 8.09 17.40 -12.91
N ARG A 79 8.08 17.47 -14.24
CA ARG A 79 9.27 17.62 -15.09
C ARG A 79 10.07 18.87 -14.74
N LYS A 80 9.41 19.98 -14.41
CA LYS A 80 10.08 21.19 -13.90
C LYS A 80 10.81 20.93 -12.57
N GLN A 81 10.18 20.19 -11.64
CA GLN A 81 10.75 19.89 -10.32
C GLN A 81 11.91 18.88 -10.36
N THR A 82 11.87 17.90 -11.28
CA THR A 82 12.93 16.89 -11.43
C THR A 82 14.12 17.36 -12.29
N SER A 83 13.95 18.46 -13.02
CA SER A 83 15.00 19.06 -13.84
C SER A 83 15.88 20.01 -13.04
N LYS A 84 17.16 20.14 -13.41
CA LYS A 84 18.11 21.03 -12.71
C LYS A 84 17.80 22.52 -12.89
N SER A 85 17.12 22.89 -13.97
CA SER A 85 16.75 24.26 -14.32
C SER A 85 15.54 24.25 -15.26
N LEU A 86 14.74 25.31 -15.23
CA LEU A 86 13.66 25.55 -16.20
C LEU A 86 14.21 25.78 -17.63
N SER A 87 15.47 26.21 -17.77
CA SER A 87 16.16 26.35 -19.05
C SER A 87 16.82 25.07 -19.57
N ASN A 88 16.83 24.00 -18.77
CA ASN A 88 17.42 22.71 -19.12
C ASN A 88 16.54 21.59 -18.53
N LEU A 89 15.36 21.43 -19.13
CA LEU A 89 14.42 20.38 -18.76
C LEU A 89 14.94 19.01 -19.21
N LEU A 90 14.72 17.99 -18.38
CA LEU A 90 14.96 16.60 -18.75
C LEU A 90 14.18 16.22 -20.03
N PRO A 91 14.64 15.25 -20.83
CA PRO A 91 13.98 14.87 -22.08
C PRO A 91 12.53 14.38 -21.87
N GLU A 92 11.70 14.36 -22.92
CA GLU A 92 10.29 13.93 -22.78
C GLU A 92 10.17 12.41 -22.73
N GLU A 93 11.08 11.71 -23.40
CA GLU A 93 11.22 10.27 -23.44
C GLU A 93 11.57 9.64 -22.07
N ASP A 94 12.14 10.41 -21.15
CA ASP A 94 12.36 10.05 -19.74
C ASP A 94 11.03 9.83 -18.98
N TYR A 95 9.89 10.29 -19.54
CA TYR A 95 8.56 10.27 -18.91
C TYR A 95 7.56 9.38 -19.64
N ARG A 96 6.66 8.73 -18.89
CA ARG A 96 5.48 8.04 -19.40
C ARG A 96 4.27 8.39 -18.56
N LEU A 97 3.14 8.61 -19.22
CA LEU A 97 1.87 8.97 -18.58
C LEU A 97 0.86 7.84 -18.80
N TYR A 98 0.19 7.45 -17.72
CA TYR A 98 -0.80 6.38 -17.72
C TYR A 98 -2.11 6.87 -17.10
N GLY A 99 -3.22 6.65 -17.81
CA GLY A 99 -4.56 6.73 -17.27
C GLY A 99 -5.06 5.32 -16.98
N LEU A 100 -5.35 5.01 -15.72
CA LEU A 100 -5.95 3.73 -15.32
C LEU A 100 -7.41 3.99 -14.99
N THR A 101 -8.30 3.13 -15.50
CA THR A 101 -9.73 3.25 -15.23
C THR A 101 -10.38 1.87 -15.19
N THR A 102 -11.31 1.67 -14.26
CA THR A 102 -11.99 0.38 -14.15
C THR A 102 -12.84 0.09 -15.38
N HIS A 103 -13.55 1.10 -15.91
CA HIS A 103 -14.52 0.95 -16.99
C HIS A 103 -14.09 1.72 -18.25
N GLU A 104 -14.57 1.30 -19.43
CA GLU A 104 -14.21 1.96 -20.68
C GLU A 104 -14.73 3.41 -20.74
N PRO A 105 -13.84 4.42 -20.89
CA PRO A 105 -14.25 5.82 -20.91
C PRO A 105 -14.72 6.21 -22.31
N THR A 106 -15.89 5.71 -22.70
CA THR A 106 -16.47 5.88 -24.05
C THR A 106 -16.53 7.34 -24.51
N GLN A 107 -16.82 8.28 -23.60
CA GLN A 107 -16.84 9.72 -23.90
C GLN A 107 -15.46 10.31 -24.22
N LEU A 108 -14.39 9.79 -23.62
CA LEU A 108 -13.01 10.17 -23.92
C LEU A 108 -12.60 9.59 -25.29
N MET A 109 -12.84 8.29 -25.47
CA MET A 109 -12.47 7.55 -26.69
C MET A 109 -13.26 8.01 -27.93
N GLY A 110 -14.47 8.54 -27.75
CA GLY A 110 -15.23 9.16 -28.83
C GLY A 110 -14.79 10.58 -29.24
N ARG A 111 -13.87 11.20 -28.48
CA ARG A 111 -13.42 12.59 -28.71
C ARG A 111 -11.98 12.72 -29.18
N LEU A 112 -11.12 11.76 -28.87
CA LEU A 112 -9.68 11.81 -29.13
C LEU A 112 -9.26 10.71 -30.11
N LYS A 113 -8.11 10.90 -30.75
CA LYS A 113 -7.46 9.83 -31.51
C LYS A 113 -6.75 8.88 -30.53
N TRP A 114 -6.87 7.60 -30.79
CA TRP A 114 -6.23 6.54 -30.03
C TRP A 114 -5.94 5.34 -30.92
N LYS A 115 -5.00 4.52 -30.49
CA LYS A 115 -4.66 3.24 -31.12
C LYS A 115 -4.66 2.12 -30.07
N THR A 116 -5.15 0.96 -30.45
CA THR A 116 -5.03 -0.25 -29.62
C THR A 116 -3.57 -0.69 -29.56
N VAL A 117 -3.07 -0.99 -28.36
CA VAL A 117 -1.76 -1.61 -28.13
C VAL A 117 -1.94 -3.10 -27.89
N SER A 118 -2.89 -3.45 -27.03
CA SER A 118 -3.32 -4.83 -26.72
C SER A 118 -4.73 -4.80 -26.14
N GLU A 119 -5.28 -5.96 -25.75
CA GLU A 119 -6.62 -6.02 -25.14
C GLU A 119 -6.67 -5.20 -23.85
N GLY A 120 -7.58 -4.22 -23.80
CA GLY A 120 -7.72 -3.28 -22.68
C GLY A 120 -6.63 -2.20 -22.58
N VAL A 121 -5.67 -2.13 -23.51
CA VAL A 121 -4.58 -1.13 -23.50
C VAL A 121 -4.59 -0.31 -24.78
N TYR A 122 -4.64 1.02 -24.63
CA TYR A 122 -4.71 1.98 -25.73
C TYR A 122 -3.68 3.09 -25.52
N ASP A 123 -3.05 3.58 -26.58
CA ASP A 123 -2.31 4.83 -26.53
C ASP A 123 -3.21 5.95 -27.09
N ILE A 124 -3.49 6.97 -26.28
CA ILE A 124 -4.21 8.20 -26.68
C ILE A 124 -3.18 9.20 -27.23
N GLU A 125 -3.42 9.71 -28.44
CA GLU A 125 -2.58 10.72 -29.07
C GLU A 125 -2.87 12.11 -28.46
N CYS A 126 -1.91 12.65 -27.71
CA CYS A 126 -1.96 14.03 -27.20
C CYS A 126 -0.80 14.84 -27.80
N VAL A 127 -1.00 16.16 -27.93
CA VAL A 127 -0.17 17.15 -28.66
C VAL A 127 1.30 16.76 -28.94
N THR A 128 2.11 16.51 -27.90
CA THR A 128 3.52 16.10 -28.03
C THR A 128 3.84 14.72 -27.44
N MET A 129 2.88 14.05 -26.79
CA MET A 129 3.11 12.80 -26.06
C MET A 129 1.90 11.87 -26.09
N ASN A 130 2.15 10.57 -26.15
CA ASN A 130 1.08 9.58 -26.00
C ASN A 130 0.82 9.33 -24.50
N VAL A 131 -0.46 9.30 -24.12
CA VAL A 131 -0.89 8.86 -22.78
C VAL A 131 -1.49 7.47 -22.91
N ARG A 132 -0.96 6.51 -22.15
CA ARG A 132 -1.45 5.13 -22.20
C ARG A 132 -2.66 4.95 -21.30
N LEU A 133 -3.80 4.63 -21.90
CA LEU A 133 -5.02 4.27 -21.20
C LEU A 133 -5.05 2.74 -20.96
N ILE A 134 -5.22 2.33 -19.70
CA ILE A 134 -5.39 0.95 -19.27
C ILE A 134 -6.82 0.81 -18.71
N VAL A 135 -7.65 0.06 -19.42
CA VAL A 135 -9.06 -0.21 -19.08
C VAL A 135 -9.14 -1.56 -18.39
N LEU A 136 -9.17 -1.55 -17.05
CA LEU A 136 -8.94 -2.72 -16.21
C LEU A 136 -9.98 -3.82 -16.44
N SER A 137 -11.26 -3.47 -16.70
CA SER A 137 -12.31 -4.44 -17.01
C SER A 137 -12.13 -5.18 -18.35
N LYS A 138 -11.18 -4.76 -19.19
CA LYS A 138 -10.83 -5.39 -20.48
C LYS A 138 -9.48 -6.12 -20.44
N ILE A 139 -8.77 -6.09 -19.33
CA ILE A 139 -7.48 -6.78 -19.21
C ILE A 139 -7.72 -8.29 -19.07
N PRO A 140 -7.08 -9.15 -19.89
CA PRO A 140 -7.23 -10.59 -19.79
C PRO A 140 -6.58 -11.13 -18.50
N LYS A 141 -7.22 -12.12 -17.86
CA LYS A 141 -6.67 -12.80 -16.68
C LYS A 141 -5.37 -13.53 -17.03
N SER A 142 -4.27 -13.15 -16.38
CA SER A 142 -2.96 -13.81 -16.49
C SER A 142 -2.15 -13.55 -15.22
N ALA A 143 -1.14 -14.38 -14.94
CA ALA A 143 -0.29 -14.23 -13.75
C ALA A 143 0.39 -12.85 -13.68
N ASN A 144 0.76 -12.26 -14.82
CA ASN A 144 1.38 -10.93 -14.88
C ASN A 144 0.37 -9.81 -14.59
N ASN A 145 -0.93 -10.06 -14.78
CA ASN A 145 -2.01 -9.09 -14.63
C ASN A 145 -2.70 -9.14 -13.26
N GLU A 146 -2.24 -9.96 -12.31
CA GLU A 146 -2.83 -10.05 -10.96
C GLU A 146 -2.87 -8.69 -10.25
N LEU A 147 -1.89 -7.81 -10.48
CA LEU A 147 -1.92 -6.42 -9.98
C LEU A 147 -3.19 -5.67 -10.40
N TRP A 148 -3.63 -5.84 -11.64
CA TRP A 148 -4.81 -5.17 -12.20
C TRP A 148 -6.12 -5.70 -11.62
N ARG A 149 -6.12 -6.95 -11.14
CA ARG A 149 -7.27 -7.58 -10.51
C ARG A 149 -7.56 -7.04 -9.10
N LEU A 150 -6.54 -6.51 -8.41
CA LEU A 150 -6.70 -5.77 -7.16
C LEU A 150 -7.54 -4.48 -7.32
N PHE A 151 -7.80 -4.02 -8.55
CA PHE A 151 -8.58 -2.82 -8.87
C PHE A 151 -9.94 -3.14 -9.54
N SER A 152 -10.41 -4.39 -9.39
CA SER A 152 -11.67 -4.85 -9.98
C SER A 152 -12.91 -4.39 -9.20
N ALA A 153 -14.03 -4.17 -9.90
CA ALA A 153 -15.34 -3.93 -9.30
C ALA A 153 -16.02 -5.20 -8.74
N ARG A 154 -15.39 -6.37 -8.88
CA ARG A 154 -15.95 -7.68 -8.48
C ARG A 154 -15.21 -8.22 -7.25
N ALA A 155 -15.94 -8.40 -6.14
CA ALA A 155 -15.37 -8.83 -4.85
C ALA A 155 -14.56 -10.13 -4.98
N GLU A 156 -15.11 -11.15 -5.63
CA GLU A 156 -14.45 -12.44 -5.82
C GLU A 156 -13.18 -12.36 -6.68
N VAL A 157 -13.09 -11.36 -7.58
CA VAL A 157 -11.90 -11.11 -8.38
C VAL A 157 -10.80 -10.43 -7.57
N VAL A 158 -11.18 -9.51 -6.67
CA VAL A 158 -10.29 -8.82 -5.74
C VAL A 158 -9.77 -9.78 -4.68
N GLU A 159 -10.62 -10.65 -4.12
CA GLU A 159 -10.22 -11.67 -3.13
C GLU A 159 -9.12 -12.58 -3.65
N GLU A 160 -9.32 -13.20 -4.82
CA GLU A 160 -8.33 -14.10 -5.41
C GLU A 160 -6.99 -13.38 -5.66
N ALA A 161 -7.03 -12.12 -6.08
CA ALA A 161 -5.83 -11.30 -6.30
C ALA A 161 -5.15 -10.88 -4.99
N ILE A 162 -5.91 -10.60 -3.92
CA ILE A 162 -5.36 -10.34 -2.59
C ILE A 162 -4.66 -11.59 -2.07
N SER A 163 -5.28 -12.77 -2.17
CA SER A 163 -4.66 -14.04 -1.76
C SER A 163 -3.36 -14.33 -2.52
N HIS A 164 -3.27 -13.97 -3.80
CA HIS A 164 -2.03 -14.10 -4.58
C HIS A 164 -0.85 -13.30 -3.99
N TYR A 165 -1.09 -12.07 -3.54
CA TYR A 165 -0.04 -11.20 -2.99
C TYR A 165 0.05 -11.19 -1.46
N GLN A 166 -0.85 -11.88 -0.75
CA GLN A 166 -1.02 -11.79 0.70
C GLN A 166 0.29 -12.00 1.45
N GLU A 167 1.03 -13.08 1.14
CA GLU A 167 2.30 -13.41 1.79
C GLU A 167 3.44 -12.43 1.44
N SER A 168 3.44 -11.88 0.22
CA SER A 168 4.43 -10.88 -0.22
C SER A 168 4.23 -9.55 0.53
N TYR A 169 2.99 -9.07 0.65
CA TYR A 169 2.70 -7.85 1.39
C TYR A 169 2.86 -8.03 2.90
N ARG A 170 2.51 -9.22 3.45
CA ARG A 170 2.59 -9.56 4.88
C ARG A 170 4.00 -9.48 5.50
N LYS A 171 5.05 -9.40 4.67
CA LYS A 171 6.47 -9.28 5.06
C LYS A 171 7.12 -7.98 4.55
N SER A 172 6.31 -6.98 4.21
CA SER A 172 6.78 -5.73 3.63
C SER A 172 6.25 -4.52 4.39
N GLU A 173 7.02 -3.43 4.38
CA GLU A 173 6.60 -2.10 4.85
C GLU A 173 5.30 -1.57 4.19
N TYR A 174 4.92 -2.14 3.03
CA TYR A 174 3.71 -1.77 2.26
C TYR A 174 2.44 -2.53 2.67
N SER A 175 2.52 -3.42 3.66
CA SER A 175 1.40 -4.12 4.29
C SER A 175 0.24 -3.19 4.70
N ILE A 176 0.56 -2.00 5.23
CA ILE A 176 -0.42 -0.97 5.61
C ILE A 176 -1.22 -0.48 4.38
N LEU A 177 -0.61 -0.41 3.19
CA LEU A 177 -1.32 -0.02 1.96
C LEU A 177 -2.35 -1.07 1.54
N MET A 178 -2.06 -2.37 1.75
CA MET A 178 -3.06 -3.42 1.54
C MET A 178 -4.20 -3.36 2.56
N GLN A 179 -3.93 -2.99 3.81
CA GLN A 179 -4.99 -2.72 4.78
C GLN A 179 -5.90 -1.59 4.28
N GLN A 180 -5.31 -0.48 3.81
CA GLN A 180 -6.07 0.66 3.30
C GLN A 180 -6.91 0.31 2.06
N LEU A 181 -6.37 -0.49 1.15
CA LEU A 181 -7.11 -1.02 -0.02
C LEU A 181 -8.28 -1.92 0.43
N TYR A 182 -8.08 -2.76 1.43
CA TYR A 182 -9.14 -3.61 1.96
C TYR A 182 -10.24 -2.80 2.68
N GLU A 183 -9.85 -1.80 3.48
CA GLU A 183 -10.77 -0.86 4.13
C GLU A 183 -11.55 -0.02 3.12
N PHE A 184 -10.95 0.33 1.98
CA PHE A 184 -11.64 0.96 0.86
C PHE A 184 -12.76 0.06 0.32
N TYR A 185 -12.46 -1.20 -0.02
CA TYR A 185 -13.48 -2.10 -0.58
C TYR A 185 -14.65 -2.41 0.37
N LEU A 186 -14.40 -2.46 1.69
CA LEU A 186 -15.50 -2.54 2.66
C LEU A 186 -16.38 -1.29 2.67
N LYS A 187 -15.80 -0.08 2.54
CA LYS A 187 -16.55 1.18 2.46
C LYS A 187 -17.38 1.25 1.17
N GLU A 188 -16.84 0.71 0.07
CA GLU A 188 -17.55 0.53 -1.20
C GLU A 188 -18.62 -0.58 -1.17
N LYS A 189 -18.81 -1.24 0.00
CA LYS A 189 -19.79 -2.31 0.22
C LYS A 189 -19.64 -3.50 -0.73
N LEU A 190 -18.42 -3.75 -1.23
CA LEU A 190 -18.15 -5.01 -1.91
C LEU A 190 -18.25 -6.16 -0.88
N PRO A 191 -19.01 -7.23 -1.15
CA PRO A 191 -19.22 -8.32 -0.21
C PRO A 191 -17.97 -9.22 -0.14
N MET A 192 -16.98 -8.78 0.65
CA MET A 192 -15.71 -9.47 0.81
C MET A 192 -15.78 -10.56 1.90
N THR A 193 -15.32 -11.78 1.59
CA THR A 193 -15.24 -12.91 2.53
C THR A 193 -14.18 -12.72 3.65
N TYR A 194 -13.15 -11.90 3.42
CA TYR A 194 -11.89 -11.72 4.18
C TYR A 194 -11.85 -12.19 5.66
N THR A 195 -11.95 -11.33 6.68
CA THR A 195 -12.42 -9.93 6.76
C THR A 195 -11.30 -8.92 7.10
N LEU A 196 -11.63 -7.65 7.43
CA LEU A 196 -10.65 -6.67 7.95
C LEU A 196 -10.09 -7.08 9.31
N GLU A 197 -10.91 -7.72 10.16
CA GLU A 197 -10.46 -8.25 11.45
C GLU A 197 -9.46 -9.38 11.23
N GLN A 198 -9.73 -10.27 10.27
CA GLN A 198 -8.81 -11.34 9.88
C GLN A 198 -7.50 -10.76 9.32
N PHE A 199 -7.57 -9.76 8.42
CA PHE A 199 -6.36 -9.06 7.95
C PHE A 199 -5.58 -8.44 9.11
N LYS A 200 -6.24 -7.71 10.03
CA LYS A 200 -5.57 -7.07 11.17
C LYS A 200 -4.89 -8.09 12.08
N LYS A 201 -5.57 -9.21 12.38
CA LYS A 201 -5.01 -10.32 13.16
C LYS A 201 -3.77 -10.90 12.48
N ASP A 202 -3.85 -11.19 11.18
CA ASP A 202 -2.74 -11.76 10.43
C ASP A 202 -1.56 -10.77 10.26
N PHE A 203 -1.86 -9.50 10.00
CA PHE A 203 -0.91 -8.40 9.91
C PHE A 203 -0.12 -8.21 11.21
N VAL A 204 -0.82 -8.11 12.36
CA VAL A 204 -0.19 -8.00 13.68
C VAL A 204 0.69 -9.22 13.96
N ILE A 205 0.22 -10.43 13.68
CA ILE A 205 0.98 -11.67 13.92
C ILE A 205 2.31 -11.72 13.15
N SER A 206 2.38 -11.22 11.91
CA SER A 206 3.64 -11.25 11.15
C SER A 206 4.60 -10.11 11.54
N HIS A 207 4.09 -8.90 11.73
CA HIS A 207 4.93 -7.72 12.01
C HIS A 207 5.28 -7.57 13.50
N LEU A 208 4.66 -8.34 14.41
CA LEU A 208 5.08 -8.45 15.81
C LEU A 208 6.56 -8.81 15.99
N ARG A 209 7.17 -9.49 15.00
CA ARG A 209 8.60 -9.85 14.98
C ARG A 209 9.53 -8.69 14.57
N GLU A 210 8.98 -7.61 14.02
CA GLU A 210 9.72 -6.40 13.64
C GLU A 210 9.80 -5.41 14.82
N ILE A 211 8.93 -5.58 15.82
CA ILE A 211 8.93 -4.81 17.06
C ILE A 211 9.90 -5.46 18.06
N PRO A 212 10.79 -4.71 18.74
CA PRO A 212 11.65 -5.27 19.78
C PRO A 212 10.84 -5.95 20.89
N THR A 213 11.24 -7.16 21.30
CA THR A 213 10.50 -7.97 22.28
C THR A 213 10.16 -7.22 23.57
N GLY A 214 11.04 -6.34 24.04
CA GLY A 214 10.79 -5.50 25.21
C GLY A 214 9.67 -4.48 25.04
N GLU A 215 9.43 -3.96 23.83
CA GLU A 215 8.29 -3.07 23.55
C GLU A 215 6.99 -3.86 23.38
N VAL A 216 7.06 -5.07 22.82
CA VAL A 216 5.90 -5.99 22.74
C VAL A 216 5.42 -6.37 24.14
N LEU A 217 6.33 -6.75 25.04
CA LEU A 217 5.99 -7.16 26.40
C LEU A 217 5.36 -6.03 27.24
N LYS A 218 5.73 -4.76 27.00
CA LYS A 218 5.10 -3.60 27.66
C LYS A 218 3.62 -3.40 27.30
N GLN A 219 3.14 -3.99 26.20
CA GLN A 219 1.72 -3.89 25.80
C GLN A 219 0.81 -4.81 26.63
N TYR A 220 1.36 -5.76 27.38
CA TYR A 220 0.61 -6.72 28.19
C TYR A 220 0.71 -6.38 29.67
N SER A 221 -0.43 -6.39 30.37
CA SER A 221 -0.47 -6.30 31.82
C SER A 221 -0.08 -7.63 32.47
N LEU A 222 0.37 -7.56 33.73
CA LEU A 222 0.64 -8.76 34.53
C LEU A 222 -0.60 -9.65 34.72
N GLU A 223 -1.81 -9.09 34.72
CA GLU A 223 -3.05 -9.87 34.84
C GLU A 223 -3.39 -10.66 33.57
N GLU A 224 -3.07 -10.12 32.38
CA GLU A 224 -3.21 -10.86 31.12
C GLU A 224 -2.19 -12.01 31.02
N ILE A 225 -0.97 -11.80 31.51
CA ILE A 225 0.06 -12.85 31.58
C ILE A 225 -0.33 -13.96 32.58
N LYS A 226 -1.01 -13.63 33.68
CA LYS A 226 -1.52 -14.61 34.66
C LYS A 226 -2.64 -15.52 34.13
N GLN A 227 -3.24 -15.23 32.98
CA GLN A 227 -4.23 -16.11 32.35
C GLN A 227 -3.59 -17.41 31.80
N TYR A 228 -2.26 -17.42 31.60
CA TYR A 228 -1.51 -18.60 31.20
C TYR A 228 -1.20 -19.50 32.40
N SER A 229 -1.22 -20.81 32.19
CA SER A 229 -0.88 -21.79 33.23
C SER A 229 0.56 -21.60 33.72
N PRO A 230 0.81 -21.39 35.03
CA PRO A 230 2.17 -21.23 35.55
C PRO A 230 3.08 -22.42 35.19
N LYS A 231 2.52 -23.62 35.11
CA LYS A 231 3.24 -24.85 34.73
C LYS A 231 3.69 -24.85 33.25
N GLU A 232 3.02 -24.11 32.38
CA GLU A 232 3.34 -24.02 30.94
C GLU A 232 4.31 -22.89 30.64
N LEU A 233 4.25 -21.79 31.42
CA LEU A 233 5.27 -20.74 31.40
C LEU A 233 6.61 -21.27 31.92
N LEU A 234 6.62 -21.91 33.10
CA LEU A 234 7.86 -22.41 33.73
C LEU A 234 8.56 -23.51 32.93
N LYS A 235 7.87 -24.24 32.05
CA LYS A 235 8.46 -25.23 31.13
C LYS A 235 9.43 -24.62 30.09
N GLN A 236 9.37 -23.32 29.87
CA GLN A 236 10.15 -22.62 28.84
C GLN A 236 11.53 -22.16 29.33
N TYR A 237 11.77 -22.26 30.64
CA TYR A 237 13.00 -21.83 31.31
C TYR A 237 13.75 -23.03 31.88
N SER A 238 15.08 -22.98 31.92
CA SER A 238 15.85 -23.97 32.68
C SER A 238 15.72 -23.71 34.19
N PRO A 239 15.95 -24.73 35.04
CA PRO A 239 15.99 -24.53 36.49
C PRO A 239 17.03 -23.48 36.96
N GLN A 240 18.07 -23.22 36.15
CA GLN A 240 19.11 -22.24 36.44
C GLN A 240 18.61 -20.82 36.12
N ASP A 241 18.02 -20.60 34.94
CA ASP A 241 17.44 -19.29 34.57
C ASP A 241 16.37 -18.83 35.57
N LEU A 242 15.58 -19.79 36.08
CA LEU A 242 14.57 -19.53 37.10
C LEU A 242 15.18 -19.09 38.43
N VAL A 243 16.32 -19.66 38.85
CA VAL A 243 16.98 -19.28 40.11
C VAL A 243 17.70 -17.94 39.98
N GLU A 244 18.31 -17.64 38.84
CA GLU A 244 18.94 -16.33 38.57
C GLU A 244 17.93 -15.18 38.53
N GLY A 245 16.69 -15.43 38.11
CA GLY A 245 15.61 -14.44 38.06
C GLY A 245 14.88 -14.16 39.39
N LEU A 246 15.21 -14.86 40.48
CA LEU A 246 14.50 -14.75 41.77
C LEU A 246 15.25 -13.91 42.80
N SER A 247 14.50 -13.16 43.61
CA SER A 247 15.11 -12.40 44.72
C SER A 247 15.60 -13.35 45.83
N PRO A 248 16.63 -12.95 46.63
CA PRO A 248 17.13 -13.75 47.74
C PRO A 248 16.03 -14.17 48.74
N GLU A 249 15.09 -13.28 49.02
CA GLU A 249 13.96 -13.52 49.93
C GLU A 249 13.01 -14.58 49.35
N THR A 250 12.79 -14.53 48.03
CA THR A 250 11.92 -15.48 47.32
C THR A 250 12.56 -16.87 47.26
N LEU A 251 13.87 -16.95 47.03
CA LEU A 251 14.64 -18.20 47.11
C LEU A 251 14.57 -18.81 48.51
N GLN A 252 14.65 -17.99 49.56
CA GLN A 252 14.54 -18.47 50.94
C GLN A 252 13.13 -18.97 51.28
N HIS A 253 12.06 -18.32 50.79
CA HIS A 253 10.69 -18.84 50.89
C HIS A 253 10.52 -20.17 50.13
N LEU A 254 11.08 -20.30 48.94
CA LEU A 254 11.06 -21.55 48.16
C LEU A 254 11.78 -22.70 48.89
N ALA A 255 12.93 -22.44 49.50
CA ALA A 255 13.67 -23.43 50.28
C ALA A 255 12.84 -23.98 51.48
N VAL A 256 12.06 -23.11 52.14
CA VAL A 256 11.14 -23.52 53.22
C VAL A 256 10.02 -24.41 52.70
N ILE A 257 9.37 -24.03 51.59
CA ILE A 257 8.29 -24.80 50.96
C ILE A 257 8.78 -26.19 50.51
N LEU A 258 9.95 -26.25 49.86
CA LEU A 258 10.56 -27.51 49.40
C LEU A 258 10.93 -28.42 50.57
N SER A 259 11.44 -27.85 51.67
CA SER A 259 11.74 -28.61 52.90
C SER A 259 10.47 -29.20 53.52
N GLN A 260 9.36 -28.45 53.56
CA GLN A 260 8.06 -28.95 54.04
C GLN A 260 7.48 -30.05 53.14
N LEU A 261 7.62 -29.93 51.82
CA LEU A 261 7.21 -30.97 50.86
C LEU A 261 8.02 -32.26 51.02
N GLY A 262 9.34 -32.15 51.19
CA GLY A 262 10.22 -33.30 51.45
C GLY A 262 9.87 -34.03 52.75
N VAL A 263 9.62 -33.29 53.84
CA VAL A 263 9.18 -33.86 55.12
C VAL A 263 7.84 -34.59 55.01
N ASN A 264 6.92 -34.09 54.17
CA ASN A 264 5.63 -34.76 53.93
C ASN A 264 5.75 -36.00 53.02
N GLN A 265 6.70 -36.05 52.09
CA GLN A 265 6.94 -37.25 51.29
C GLN A 265 7.55 -38.39 52.11
N ILE A 266 8.45 -38.09 53.05
CA ILE A 266 9.04 -39.09 53.96
C ILE A 266 7.95 -39.73 54.83
N LYS A 267 7.05 -38.91 55.42
CA LYS A 267 5.93 -39.41 56.24
C LYS A 267 4.92 -40.27 55.48
N ASN A 268 4.75 -40.05 54.19
CA ASN A 268 3.86 -40.84 53.33
C ASN A 268 4.50 -42.13 52.79
N GLN A 269 5.76 -42.43 53.14
CA GLN A 269 6.44 -43.70 52.83
C GLN A 269 6.59 -44.63 54.06
N GLU A 270 6.13 -44.18 55.24
CA GLU A 270 6.17 -44.96 56.49
C GLU A 270 4.76 -45.49 56.90
N GLN A 271 3.84 -45.62 55.94
CA GLN A 271 2.53 -46.29 56.06
C GLN A 271 2.36 -47.35 54.97
#